data_AF-A0A7V0MBY5-F1
#
_entry.id   AF-A0A7V0MBY5-F1
#
_cell.length_a   1.000
_cell.length_b   1.000
_cell.length_c   1.000
_cell.angle_alpha   90.00
_cell.angle_beta   90.00
_cell.angle_gamma   90.00
#
_symmetry.space_group_name_H-M   'P 1'
#
loop_
_entity.id
_entity.type
_entity.pdbx_description
1 polymer ?
#
loop_
_entity_poly.entity_id
_entity_poly.type
_entity_poly.pdbx_seq_one_letter_code
_entity_poly.pdbx_strand_id
1 'polypeptide(L)' 'MEIIADFHIHSKFSRATSKDMDVDHLSKIAKIKGITLLGTGDFTHPQWFSELKSKLEPSNSGIYSFEGVNFMLTVEVSNI' A
#
# COMPACT_ATOMS: atom_id res chain seq x y z
N MET A 1 3.06 18.53 -11.97
CA MET A 1 3.09 17.06 -12.02
C MET A 1 1.79 16.59 -11.39
N GLU A 2 1.01 15.79 -12.12
CA GLU A 2 -0.27 15.29 -11.63
C GLU A 2 -0.06 14.06 -10.76
N ILE A 3 -0.77 13.99 -9.62
CA ILE A 3 -0.74 12.86 -8.70
C ILE A 3 -2.14 12.29 -8.64
N ILE A 4 -2.28 11.01 -8.99
CA ILE A 4 -3.51 10.25 -8.82
C ILE A 4 -3.26 9.31 -7.64
N ALA A 5 -4.05 9.48 -6.58
CA ALA A 5 -3.85 8.77 -5.34
C ALA A 5 -5.10 8.04 -4.86
N ASP A 6 -4.88 6.90 -4.23
CA ASP A 6 -5.89 6.13 -3.50
C ASP A 6 -5.29 5.75 -2.15
N PHE A 7 -5.87 6.25 -1.06
CA PHE A 7 -5.30 6.13 0.29
C PHE A 7 -6.01 5.13 1.19
N HIS A 8 -7.16 4.59 0.75
CA HIS A 8 -7.94 3.65 1.54
C HIS A 8 -8.11 2.35 0.78
N ILE A 9 -7.17 1.45 1.01
CA ILE A 9 -7.24 0.06 0.59
C ILE A 9 -7.03 -0.84 1.80
N HIS A 10 -7.19 -2.14 1.60
CA HIS A 10 -6.89 -3.15 2.60
C HIS A 10 -5.91 -4.17 2.07
N SER A 11 -5.07 -4.68 2.95
CA SER A 11 -4.15 -5.79 2.68
C SER A 11 -4.89 -7.13 2.59
N LYS A 12 -4.16 -8.18 2.21
CA LYS A 12 -4.64 -9.58 2.25
C LYS A 12 -4.97 -10.11 3.65
N PHE A 13 -4.64 -9.35 4.70
CA PHE A 13 -4.90 -9.72 6.09
C PHE A 13 -6.21 -9.17 6.63
N SER A 14 -6.83 -8.22 5.93
CA SER A 14 -8.20 -7.79 6.25
C SER A 14 -9.22 -8.88 5.95
N ARG A 15 -10.37 -8.81 6.63
CA ARG A 15 -11.46 -9.77 6.41
C ARG A 15 -12.09 -9.52 5.05
N ALA A 16 -12.41 -10.61 4.34
CA ALA A 16 -13.09 -10.57 3.05
C ALA A 16 -12.36 -9.78 1.94
N THR A 17 -11.02 -9.68 2.00
CA THR A 17 -10.19 -9.13 0.93
C THR A 17 -9.53 -10.21 0.08
N SER A 18 -9.08 -9.86 -1.13
CA SER A 18 -8.36 -10.80 -1.99
C SER A 18 -7.01 -11.20 -1.38
N LYS A 19 -6.59 -12.44 -1.62
CA LYS A 19 -5.24 -12.91 -1.29
C LYS A 19 -4.14 -12.17 -2.06
N ASP A 20 -4.51 -11.61 -3.21
CA ASP A 20 -3.64 -10.82 -4.09
C ASP A 20 -3.51 -9.36 -3.64
N MET A 21 -4.04 -8.98 -2.46
CA MET A 21 -3.78 -7.66 -1.87
C MET A 21 -2.40 -7.64 -1.19
N ASP A 22 -1.36 -7.92 -1.98
CA ASP A 22 0.06 -7.89 -1.64
C ASP A 22 0.80 -6.78 -2.39
N VAL A 23 2.02 -6.44 -1.96
CA VAL A 23 2.75 -5.28 -2.53
C VAL A 23 2.99 -5.41 -4.04
N ASP A 24 3.20 -6.64 -4.54
CA ASP A 24 3.54 -6.88 -5.95
C ASP A 24 2.33 -6.60 -6.84
N HIS A 25 1.19 -7.19 -6.48
CA HIS A 25 -0.07 -7.01 -7.18
C HIS A 25 -0.59 -5.58 -7.04
N LEU A 26 -0.47 -4.96 -5.87
CA LEU A 26 -0.88 -3.58 -5.65
C LEU A 26 -0.11 -2.62 -6.56
N SER A 27 1.22 -2.76 -6.67
CA SER A 27 2.02 -1.94 -7.58
C SER A 27 1.66 -2.18 -9.05
N LYS A 28 1.48 -3.45 -9.44
CA LYS A 28 1.06 -3.80 -10.81
C LYS A 28 -0.28 -3.16 -11.19
N ILE A 29 -1.30 -3.28 -10.33
CA ILE A 29 -2.63 -2.75 -10.60
C ILE A 29 -2.66 -1.22 -10.52
N ALA A 30 -1.89 -0.61 -9.61
CA ALA A 30 -1.76 0.84 -9.52
C ALA A 30 -1.24 1.43 -10.85
N LYS A 31 -0.22 0.82 -11.46
CA LYS A 31 0.28 1.21 -12.80
C LYS A 31 -0.80 1.12 -13.86
N ILE A 32 -1.55 0.02 -13.91
CA ILE A 32 -2.64 -0.18 -14.88
C ILE A 32 -3.74 0.87 -14.71
N LYS A 33 -4.05 1.23 -13.45
CA LYS A 33 -5.06 2.26 -13.12
C LYS A 33 -4.53 3.69 -13.27
N GLY A 34 -3.22 3.90 -13.45
CA GLY A 34 -2.59 5.22 -13.47
C GLY A 34 -2.43 5.86 -12.08
N ILE A 35 -2.57 5.09 -10.99
CA ILE A 35 -2.34 5.57 -9.62
C ILE A 35 -0.83 5.69 -9.40
N THR A 36 -0.38 6.90 -9.07
CA THR A 36 1.04 7.22 -8.88
C THR A 36 1.46 7.25 -7.41
N LEU A 37 0.49 7.32 -6.49
CA LEU A 37 0.71 7.24 -5.04
C LEU A 37 -0.40 6.42 -4.37
N LEU A 38 -0.04 5.33 -3.69
CA LEU A 38 -0.97 4.40 -3.07
C LEU A 38 -0.81 4.39 -1.54
N GLY A 39 -1.91 4.38 -0.80
CA GLY A 39 -1.91 4.05 0.62
C GLY A 39 -1.60 2.57 0.81
N THR A 40 -0.80 2.20 1.81
CA THR A 40 -0.51 0.78 2.05
C THR A 40 -1.73 0.01 2.54
N GLY A 41 -2.67 0.68 3.23
CA GLY A 41 -3.70 0.03 4.03
C GLY A 41 -3.09 -0.76 5.19
N ASP A 42 -3.88 -1.00 6.24
CA ASP A 42 -3.60 -1.95 7.33
C ASP A 42 -2.16 -1.94 7.92
N PHE A 43 -1.38 -0.86 7.83
CA PHE A 43 0.08 -0.93 8.06
C PHE A 43 0.47 -1.36 9.48
N THR A 44 -0.48 -1.27 10.41
CA THR A 44 -0.34 -1.70 11.81
C THR A 44 -0.46 -3.21 11.99
N HIS A 45 -0.93 -3.98 10.99
CA HIS A 45 -0.97 -5.43 11.04
C HIS A 45 0.46 -6.01 11.00
N PRO A 46 0.90 -6.82 11.98
CA PRO A 46 2.32 -7.20 12.11
C PRO A 46 2.92 -7.91 10.88
N GLN A 47 2.18 -8.85 10.28
CA GLN A 47 2.66 -9.56 9.10
C GLN A 47 2.66 -8.68 7.85
N TRP A 48 1.71 -7.75 7.75
CA TRP A 48 1.68 -6.80 6.64
C TRP A 48 2.84 -5.82 6.74
N PHE A 49 3.07 -5.30 7.95
CA PHE A 49 4.21 -4.42 8.23
C PHE A 49 5.55 -5.07 7.92
N SER A 50 5.71 -6.37 8.22
CA SER A 50 6.91 -7.13 7.85
C SER A 50 7.10 -7.21 6.33
N GLU A 51 6.02 -7.44 5.57
CA GLU A 51 6.08 -7.46 4.11
C GLU A 51 6.42 -6.07 3.55
N LEU A 52 5.75 -5.02 4.03
CA LEU A 52 6.02 -3.63 3.66
C LEU A 52 7.49 -3.28 3.89
N LYS A 53 8.05 -3.61 5.07
CA LYS A 53 9.48 -3.40 5.36
C LYS A 53 10.43 -4.17 4.46
N SER A 54 10.03 -5.36 4.00
CA SER A 54 10.89 -6.21 3.17
C SER A 54 10.95 -5.79 1.71
N LYS A 55 9.96 -5.02 1.24
CA LYS A 55 9.79 -4.68 -0.18
C LYS A 55 9.86 -3.19 -0.47
N LEU A 56 9.31 -2.35 0.42
CA LEU A 56 9.21 -0.92 0.17
C LEU A 56 10.54 -0.23 0.45
N GLU A 57 11.06 0.47 -0.56
CA GLU A 57 12.28 1.25 -0.44
C GLU A 57 11.95 2.71 -0.10
N PRO A 58 12.64 3.35 0.86
CA PRO A 58 12.42 4.75 1.18
C PRO A 58 12.77 5.63 -0.03
N SER A 59 11.83 6.48 -0.45
CA SER A 59 12.01 7.40 -1.58
C SER A 59 12.14 8.86 -1.12
N ASN A 60 11.34 9.25 -0.13
CA ASN A 60 11.35 10.60 0.45
C ASN A 60 10.80 10.55 1.88
N SER A 61 10.82 11.66 2.62
CA SER A 61 10.30 11.68 3.99
C SER A 61 8.83 11.23 4.05
N GLY A 62 8.57 10.06 4.62
CA GLY A 62 7.24 9.46 4.74
C GLY A 62 6.69 8.78 3.47
N ILE A 63 7.47 8.74 2.38
CA ILE A 63 7.10 8.12 1.11
C ILE A 63 8.07 6.99 0.78
N TYR A 64 7.50 5.86 0.40
CA TYR A 64 8.23 4.68 -0.03
C TYR A 64 7.94 4.40 -1.51
N SER A 65 8.69 3.50 -2.11
CA SER A 65 8.51 3.12 -3.50
C SER A 65 8.68 1.62 -3.68
N PHE A 66 7.91 1.06 -4.60
CA PHE A 66 8.08 -0.31 -5.07
C PHE A 66 7.72 -0.42 -6.54
N GLU A 67 8.70 -0.86 -7.34
CA GLU A 67 8.64 -0.98 -8.79
C GLU A 67 8.09 0.27 -9.51
N GLY A 68 8.36 1.48 -9.03
CA GLY A 68 7.92 2.72 -9.67
C GLY A 68 6.51 3.19 -9.29
N VAL A 69 5.88 2.59 -8.28
CA VAL A 69 4.69 3.15 -7.59
C VAL A 69 5.13 3.67 -6.23
N ASN A 70 4.68 4.87 -5.87
CA ASN A 70 4.94 5.43 -4.55
C ASN A 70 3.89 4.94 -3.55
N PHE A 71 4.31 4.77 -2.30
CA PHE A 71 3.48 4.31 -1.20
C PHE A 71 3.57 5.26 -0.01
N MET A 72 2.43 5.45 0.68
CA MET A 72 2.33 6.13 1.97
C MET A 72 1.71 5.17 3.00
N LEU A 73 2.23 5.15 4.22
CA LEU A 73 1.68 4.30 5.28
C LEU A 73 0.29 4.82 5.69
N THR A 74 -0.75 4.00 5.49
CA THR A 74 -2.14 4.31 5.84
C THR A 74 -2.83 3.14 6.53
N VAL A 75 -3.79 3.43 7.42
CA VAL A 75 -4.53 2.44 8.19
C VAL A 75 -5.95 2.95 8.45
N GLU A 76 -6.91 2.02 8.51
CA GLU A 76 -8.24 2.26 9.07
C GLU A 76 -8.35 1.55 10.43
N VAL A 77 -8.99 2.18 11.40
CA VAL A 77 -9.30 1.58 12.70
C VAL A 77 -10.78 1.72 13.01
N SER A 78 -11.37 0.67 13.58
CA SER A 78 -12.73 0.70 14.12
C SER A 78 -12.65 0.58 15.63
N ASN A 79 -12.85 1.69 16.34
CA ASN A 79 -12.90 1.73 17.79
C ASN A 79 -14.37 1.65 18.22
N ILE A 80 -14.69 0.68 19.08
CA ILE A 80 -16.01 0.55 19.73
C ILE A 80 -15.98 1.33 21.05
#